data_AF-A0A2D5ULZ6-F1
#
_entry.id   AF-A0A2D5ULZ6-F1
#
_cell.length_a   1.000
_cell.length_b   1.000
_cell.length_c   1.000
_cell.angle_alpha   90.00
_cell.angle_beta   90.00
_cell.angle_gamma   90.00
#
_symmetry.space_group_name_H-M   'P 1'
#
loop_
_entity.id
_entity.type
_entity.pdbx_description
1 polymer ?
#
loop_
_entity_poly.entity_id
_entity_poly.type
_entity_poly.pdbx_seq_one_letter_code
_entity_poly.pdbx_strand_id
1 'polypeptide(L)'
;MAKSKILYREKVNIYAKYYHPDSDDFLEYNATIQIKDLGKQPIMVKMKFDGLFPSFAPMPPEEHVFKAKDLIDLFLKINRWFRKYGYEIK
;
A
#
# COMPACT_ATOMS: atom_id res chain seq x y z
N MET A 1 -13.33 27.41 4.03
CA MET A 1 -12.46 26.30 3.58
C MET A 1 -13.29 25.39 2.69
N ALA A 2 -12.94 25.26 1.41
CA ALA A 2 -13.66 24.37 0.51
C ALA A 2 -13.53 22.92 1.00
N LYS A 3 -14.66 22.19 1.12
CA LYS A 3 -14.63 20.76 1.44
C LYS A 3 -14.03 20.03 0.23
N SER A 4 -12.91 19.32 0.43
CA SER A 4 -12.27 18.55 -0.65
C SER A 4 -13.24 17.50 -1.19
N LYS A 5 -13.46 17.49 -2.50
CA LYS A 5 -14.28 16.47 -3.18
C LYS A 5 -13.40 15.29 -3.56
N ILE A 6 -13.91 14.07 -3.38
CA ILE A 6 -13.27 12.86 -3.91
C ILE A 6 -13.60 12.79 -5.40
N LEU A 7 -12.59 12.87 -6.25
CA LEU A 7 -12.71 12.78 -7.70
C LEU A 7 -12.68 11.33 -8.18
N TYR A 8 -11.92 10.49 -7.49
CA TYR A 8 -11.72 9.10 -7.86
C TYR A 8 -11.59 8.22 -6.63
N ARG A 9 -12.14 7.01 -6.74
CA ARG A 9 -12.01 5.96 -5.73
C ARG A 9 -11.97 4.60 -6.40
N GLU A 10 -10.99 3.80 -6.04
CA GLU A 10 -10.83 2.44 -6.54
C GLU A 10 -10.42 1.50 -5.41
N LYS A 11 -10.83 0.24 -5.51
CA LYS A 11 -10.33 -0.85 -4.70
C LYS A 11 -9.43 -1.73 -5.55
N VAL A 12 -8.24 -2.03 -5.04
CA VAL A 12 -7.25 -2.88 -5.70
C VAL A 12 -6.62 -3.81 -4.68
N ASN A 13 -6.09 -4.94 -5.14
CA ASN A 13 -5.31 -5.84 -4.31
C ASN A 13 -3.83 -5.59 -4.61
N ILE A 14 -3.02 -5.48 -3.55
CA ILE A 14 -1.58 -5.30 -3.65
C ILE A 14 -0.94 -6.59 -3.15
N TYR A 15 -0.12 -7.18 -4.03
CA TYR A 15 0.63 -8.39 -3.74
C TYR A 15 2.11 -8.05 -3.53
N ALA A 16 2.71 -8.65 -2.51
CA ALA A 16 4.13 -8.50 -2.25
C ALA A 16 4.76 -9.87 -1.93
N LYS A 17 5.85 -10.23 -2.63
CA LYS A 17 6.59 -11.47 -2.39
C LYS A 17 7.77 -11.20 -1.46
N TYR A 18 8.00 -12.06 -0.48
CA TYR A 18 9.18 -11.99 0.35
C TYR A 18 10.44 -12.28 -0.48
N TYR A 19 11.45 -11.40 -0.38
CA TYR A 19 12.67 -11.52 -1.14
C TYR A 19 13.65 -12.47 -0.44
N HIS A 20 13.42 -13.77 -0.57
CA HIS A 20 14.30 -14.81 -0.05
C HIS A 20 14.28 -16.03 -0.96
N PRO A 21 15.45 -16.64 -1.28
CA PRO A 21 15.52 -17.77 -2.22
C PRO A 21 14.74 -19.01 -1.74
N ASP A 22 14.72 -19.25 -0.43
CA ASP A 22 14.09 -20.44 0.17
C ASP A 22 12.71 -20.20 0.78
N SER A 23 12.06 -19.07 0.46
CA SER A 23 10.72 -18.77 0.96
C SER A 23 9.80 -18.30 -0.16
N ASP A 24 8.61 -18.89 -0.19
CA ASP A 24 7.51 -18.49 -1.05
C ASP A 24 6.45 -17.67 -0.31
N ASP A 25 6.78 -17.14 0.87
CA ASP A 25 5.89 -16.26 1.63
C ASP A 25 5.48 -15.05 0.77
N PHE A 26 4.18 -14.77 0.73
CA PHE A 26 3.60 -13.63 0.06
C PHE A 26 2.59 -12.95 0.97
N LEU A 27 2.34 -11.66 0.72
CA LEU A 27 1.34 -10.87 1.41
C LEU A 27 0.33 -10.34 0.41
N GLU A 28 -0.93 -10.30 0.83
CA GLU A 28 -2.03 -9.68 0.12
C GLU A 28 -2.68 -8.59 0.97
N TYR A 29 -2.76 -7.39 0.41
CA TYR A 29 -3.44 -6.25 1.01
C TYR A 29 -4.56 -5.76 0.11
N ASN A 30 -5.75 -5.65 0.68
CA ASN A 30 -6.83 -4.88 0.10
C ASN A 30 -6.54 -3.39 0.26
N ALA A 31 -6.38 -2.69 -0.85
CA ALA A 31 -6.09 -1.27 -0.89
C ALA A 31 -7.28 -0.48 -1.45
N THR A 32 -7.60 0.65 -0.82
CA THR A 32 -8.54 1.64 -1.36
C THR A 32 -7.77 2.91 -1.71
N ILE A 33 -7.66 3.21 -3.00
CA ILE A 33 -7.07 4.44 -3.53
C ILE A 33 -8.15 5.51 -3.59
N GLN A 34 -7.83 6.72 -3.12
CA GLN A 34 -8.69 7.89 -3.19
C GLN A 34 -7.89 9.09 -3.69
N ILE A 35 -8.43 9.78 -4.69
CA ILE A 35 -7.86 11.03 -5.21
C ILE A 35 -8.85 12.16 -4.96
N LYS A 36 -8.35 13.22 -4.34
CA LYS A 36 -9.10 14.44 -4.04
C LYS A 36 -8.77 15.56 -5.03
N ASP A 37 -9.70 16.48 -5.19
CA ASP A 37 -9.53 17.68 -6.03
C ASP A 37 -8.51 18.68 -5.48
N LEU A 38 -8.39 18.77 -4.16
CA LEU A 38 -7.61 19.78 -3.46
C LEU A 38 -6.85 19.16 -2.28
N GLY A 39 -5.65 19.72 -2.02
CA GLY A 39 -4.82 19.38 -0.86
C GLY A 39 -3.35 19.18 -1.23
N LYS A 40 -2.44 19.37 -0.26
CA LYS A 40 -0.99 19.19 -0.46
C LYS A 40 -0.60 17.76 -0.81
N GLN A 41 -1.42 16.79 -0.41
CA GLN A 41 -1.27 15.36 -0.68
C GLN A 41 -2.65 14.82 -1.07
N PRO A 42 -3.08 15.04 -2.32
CA PRO A 42 -4.45 14.75 -2.75
C PRO A 42 -4.72 13.25 -2.88
N ILE A 43 -3.67 12.43 -2.96
CA ILE A 43 -3.77 10.98 -3.11
C ILE A 43 -3.63 10.30 -1.74
N MET A 44 -4.57 9.42 -1.42
CA MET A 44 -4.58 8.62 -0.21
C MET A 44 -4.80 7.15 -0.56
N VAL A 45 -4.03 6.27 0.07
CA VAL A 45 -4.26 4.82 -0.01
C VAL A 45 -4.42 4.27 1.38
N LYS A 46 -5.51 3.55 1.62
CA LYS A 46 -5.71 2.78 2.84
C LYS A 46 -5.51 1.32 2.50
N MET A 47 -4.56 0.66 3.15
CA MET A 47 -4.26 -0.74 2.99
C MET A 47 -4.72 -1.49 4.23
N LYS A 48 -5.37 -2.62 4.01
CA LYS A 48 -5.74 -3.59 5.04
C LYS A 48 -5.31 -4.98 4.59
N PHE A 49 -4.59 -5.67 5.44
CA PHE A 49 -4.17 -7.03 5.23
C PHE A 49 -5.39 -7.94 5.15
N ASP A 50 -5.42 -8.79 4.13
CA ASP A 50 -6.52 -9.75 3.89
C ASP A 50 -5.99 -11.14 3.48
N GLY A 51 -4.67 -11.33 3.56
CA GLY A 51 -3.99 -12.56 3.16
C GLY A 51 -3.77 -13.55 4.29
N LEU A 52 -3.04 -14.62 3.97
CA LEU A 52 -2.53 -15.57 4.96
C LEU A 52 -1.28 -15.01 5.63
N PHE A 53 -1.20 -15.15 6.96
CA PHE A 53 -0.01 -14.73 7.69
C PHE A 53 1.23 -15.49 7.18
N PRO A 54 2.36 -14.80 6.99
CA PRO A 54 3.61 -15.44 6.57
C PRO A 54 4.10 -16.39 7.66
N SER A 55 4.72 -17.50 7.27
CA SER A 55 5.18 -18.50 8.23
C SER A 55 6.47 -18.09 8.92
N PHE A 56 7.37 -17.43 8.17
CA PHE A 56 8.71 -17.06 8.66
C PHE A 56 9.07 -15.60 8.36
N ALA A 57 8.47 -15.00 7.34
CA ALA A 57 8.81 -13.64 6.95
C ALA A 57 8.24 -12.57 7.91
N PRO A 58 8.91 -11.41 8.04
CA PRO A 58 8.48 -10.35 8.95
C PRO A 58 7.11 -9.78 8.57
N MET A 59 6.16 -9.72 9.51
CA MET A 59 4.82 -9.19 9.23
C MET A 59 4.80 -7.64 9.28
N PRO A 60 4.46 -6.94 8.18
CA PRO A 60 4.15 -5.52 8.25
C PRO A 60 2.83 -5.27 9.00
N PRO A 61 2.56 -4.03 9.44
CA PRO A 61 1.27 -3.67 10.03
C PRO A 61 0.08 -4.13 9.19
N GLU A 62 -0.94 -4.68 9.83
CA GLU A 62 -2.16 -5.13 9.16
C GLU A 62 -2.90 -3.97 8.49
N GLU A 63 -2.84 -2.78 9.08
CA GLU A 63 -3.43 -1.58 8.50
C GLU A 63 -2.37 -0.50 8.31
N HIS A 64 -2.39 0.15 7.14
CA HIS A 64 -1.52 1.29 6.87
C HIS A 64 -2.19 2.31 5.96
N VAL A 65 -1.84 3.58 6.16
CA VAL A 65 -2.37 4.68 5.34
C VAL A 65 -1.24 5.48 4.74
N PHE A 66 -1.19 5.52 3.41
CA PHE A 66 -0.30 6.38 2.65
C PHE A 66 -1.03 7.65 2.23
N LYS A 67 -0.28 8.76 2.26
CA LYS A 67 -0.67 10.02 1.63
C LYS A 67 0.46 10.48 0.72
N ALA A 68 0.11 10.91 -0.48
CA ALA A 68 1.07 11.24 -1.52
C ALA A 68 0.65 12.47 -2.33
N LYS A 69 1.65 13.12 -2.93
CA LYS A 69 1.43 14.29 -3.79
C LYS A 69 0.91 13.88 -5.18
N ASP A 70 1.43 12.77 -5.69
CA ASP A 70 1.13 12.20 -7.00
C ASP A 70 1.27 10.67 -6.94
N LEU A 71 0.96 9.99 -8.05
CA LEU A 71 0.95 8.52 -8.13
C LEU A 71 2.36 7.93 -8.04
N ILE A 72 3.39 8.66 -8.48
CA ILE A 72 4.78 8.20 -8.43
C ILE A 72 5.28 8.23 -6.98
N ASP A 73 5.06 9.34 -6.26
CA ASP A 73 5.34 9.46 -4.82
C ASP A 73 4.61 8.39 -4.01
N LEU A 74 3.36 8.08 -4.39
CA LEU A 74 2.60 6.99 -3.78
C LEU A 74 3.30 5.64 -3.99
N PHE A 75 3.61 5.27 -5.24
CA PHE A 75 4.25 4.00 -5.56
C PHE A 75 5.60 3.86 -4.83
N LEU A 76 6.41 4.93 -4.83
CA LEU A 76 7.70 4.94 -4.12
C LEU A 76 7.53 4.74 -2.60
N LYS A 77 6.51 5.33 -1.99
CA LYS A 77 6.22 5.15 -0.56
C LYS A 77 5.79 3.73 -0.23
N ILE A 78 4.89 3.15 -1.02
CA ILE A 78 4.43 1.77 -0.84
C ILE A 78 5.61 0.80 -1.00
N ASN A 79 6.41 0.96 -2.07
CA ASN A 79 7.57 0.12 -2.33
C ASN A 79 8.63 0.23 -1.21
N ARG A 80 8.96 1.46 -0.77
CA ARG A 80 9.88 1.66 0.35
C ARG A 80 9.35 1.04 1.65
N TRP A 81 8.03 1.06 1.87
CA TRP A 81 7.44 0.47 3.06
C TRP A 81 7.55 -1.06 3.04
N PHE A 82 7.16 -1.74 1.96
CA PHE A 82 7.33 -3.19 1.83
C PHE A 82 8.80 -3.64 1.94
N ARG A 83 9.71 -2.88 1.33
CA ARG A 83 11.15 -3.17 1.41
C ARG A 83 11.71 -3.13 2.83
N LYS A 84 11.13 -2.34 3.75
CA LYS A 84 11.54 -2.36 5.18
C LYS A 84 11.33 -3.72 5.84
N TYR A 85 10.39 -4.51 5.32
CA TYR A 85 10.06 -5.85 5.80
C TYR A 85 10.65 -6.95 4.92
N GLY A 86 11.47 -6.60 3.93
CA GLY A 86 12.08 -7.57 3.00
C GLY A 86 11.16 -8.04 1.88
N TYR A 87 10.08 -7.31 1.57
CA TYR A 87 9.15 -7.67 0.49
C TYR A 87 9.35 -6.79 -0.75
N GLU A 88 9.05 -7.38 -1.90
CA GLU A 88 8.96 -6.71 -3.19
C GLU A 88 7.54 -6.78 -3.74
N ILE A 89 7.01 -5.63 -4.17
CA ILE A 89 5.71 -5.55 -4.85
C ILE A 89 5.81 -6.29 -6.20
N LYS A 90 4.79 -7.07 -6.52
CA LYS A 90 4.65 -7.77 -7.81
C LYS A 90 3.48 -7.23 -8.62
#